data_AF-A0A2D2DFV6-F1
#
_entry.id   AF-A0A2D2DFV6-F1
#
_cell.length_a   1.000
_cell.length_b   1.000
_cell.length_c   1.000
_cell.angle_alpha   90.00
_cell.angle_beta   90.00
_cell.angle_gamma   90.00
#
_symmetry.space_group_name_H-M   'P 1'
#
loop_
_entity.id
_entity.type
_entity.pdbx_description
1 polymer ?
#
loop_
_entity_poly.entity_id
_entity_poly.type
_entity_poly.pdbx_seq_one_letter_code
_entity_poly.pdbx_strand_id
1 'polypeptide(L)'
;MKTLTKYALMLGFLFLFAAGSINSWSADETGFDFSRESPTGFLIFLQKNKNQKIYFIREPVVNWVNDEHIPALIDLLDSQEQCMSVALRASSKIQMGSTVGNEAAFLISGYRAGKFPANVNSRVLSEEDKNEIRAWWREIQTNNIVPISGVFNTLDLSHNPIRILIWPTGLQKG
;
A
#
# COMPACT_ATOMS: atom_id res chain seq x y z
N MET A 1 -61.86 37.92 -18.91
CA MET A 1 -61.40 36.67 -19.58
C MET A 1 -59.95 36.85 -19.98
N LYS A 2 -59.12 35.82 -19.71
CA LYS A 2 -57.74 35.60 -20.18
C LYS A 2 -56.65 36.31 -19.34
N THR A 3 -56.25 35.77 -18.18
CA THR A 3 -55.14 34.78 -17.99
C THR A 3 -53.86 35.13 -18.75
N LEU A 4 -52.97 35.92 -18.17
CA LEU A 4 -51.57 36.03 -18.62
C LEU A 4 -50.70 36.73 -17.55
N THR A 5 -50.70 36.19 -16.34
CA THR A 5 -49.89 36.74 -15.23
C THR A 5 -49.36 35.64 -14.33
N LYS A 6 -48.81 34.55 -14.88
CA LYS A 6 -48.21 33.47 -14.05
C LYS A 6 -46.96 32.78 -14.62
N TYR A 7 -46.39 33.20 -15.75
CA TYR A 7 -45.24 32.49 -16.36
C TYR A 7 -44.01 33.37 -16.60
N ALA A 8 -43.89 34.50 -15.89
CA ALA A 8 -42.64 35.29 -15.86
C ALA A 8 -41.72 34.88 -14.70
N LEU A 9 -42.03 33.78 -14.00
CA LEU A 9 -41.32 33.31 -12.81
C LEU A 9 -41.03 31.80 -12.91
N MET A 10 -40.69 31.32 -14.11
CA MET A 10 -40.21 29.95 -14.36
C MET A 10 -39.22 29.94 -15.53
N LEU A 11 -38.12 30.66 -15.39
CA LEU A 11 -36.90 30.45 -16.18
C LEU A 11 -35.66 30.68 -15.31
N GLY A 12 -35.77 30.27 -14.04
CA GLY A 12 -34.64 30.13 -13.14
C GLY A 12 -34.07 28.73 -13.27
N PHE A 13 -32.80 28.64 -13.64
CA PHE A 13 -31.86 27.65 -13.16
C PHE A 13 -32.30 26.18 -13.26
N LEU A 14 -32.16 25.60 -14.45
CA LEU A 14 -31.95 24.16 -14.56
C LEU A 14 -30.78 23.83 -15.50
N PHE A 15 -29.65 24.53 -15.30
CA PHE A 15 -28.33 23.93 -15.53
C PHE A 15 -27.74 23.61 -14.15
N LEU A 16 -28.37 22.63 -13.47
CA LEU A 16 -27.61 21.76 -12.60
C LEU A 16 -26.66 21.02 -13.54
N PHE A 17 -25.43 21.52 -13.63
CA PHE A 17 -24.30 20.63 -13.78
C PHE A 17 -24.54 19.55 -12.73
N ALA A 18 -25.00 18.39 -13.19
CA ALA A 18 -24.61 17.16 -12.56
C ALA A 18 -23.09 17.16 -12.64
N ALA A 19 -22.43 17.80 -11.67
CA ALA A 19 -21.43 17.08 -10.92
C ALA A 19 -22.18 15.86 -10.37
N GLY A 20 -22.39 14.87 -11.25
CA GLY A 20 -22.40 13.52 -10.79
C GLY A 20 -21.11 13.46 -10.01
N SER A 21 -21.24 13.39 -8.69
CA SER A 21 -20.24 12.67 -7.93
C SER A 21 -20.07 11.39 -8.71
N ILE A 22 -19.00 11.34 -9.50
CA ILE A 22 -18.32 10.12 -9.82
C ILE A 22 -17.91 9.64 -8.43
N ASN A 23 -18.86 9.01 -7.76
CA ASN A 23 -18.55 7.94 -6.86
C ASN A 23 -17.84 6.98 -7.79
N SER A 24 -16.52 7.16 -7.89
CA SER A 24 -15.60 6.15 -8.35
C SER A 24 -15.89 4.96 -7.45
N TRP A 25 -16.85 4.16 -7.91
CA TRP A 25 -17.17 2.89 -7.32
C TRP A 25 -15.99 2.00 -7.68
N SER A 26 -15.00 2.06 -6.81
CA SER A 26 -13.90 1.12 -6.72
C SER A 26 -13.56 0.91 -5.24
N ALA A 27 -14.60 0.74 -4.41
CA ALA A 27 -14.46 0.02 -3.17
C ALA A 27 -14.26 -1.45 -3.55
N ASP A 28 -13.00 -1.85 -3.47
CA ASP A 28 -12.51 -3.19 -3.19
C ASP A 28 -13.61 -4.18 -2.77
N GLU A 29 -13.73 -5.33 -3.45
CA GLU A 29 -14.65 -6.43 -3.07
C GLU A 29 -14.28 -7.07 -1.70
N THR A 30 -13.37 -6.47 -0.94
CA THR A 30 -12.70 -7.05 0.22
C THR A 30 -12.70 -6.14 1.46
N GLY A 31 -13.62 -5.18 1.60
CA GLY A 31 -14.01 -4.61 2.90
C GLY A 31 -12.96 -3.85 3.74
N PHE A 32 -11.70 -3.73 3.31
CA PHE A 32 -10.67 -2.91 3.96
C PHE A 32 -10.50 -1.59 3.20
N ASP A 33 -10.52 -0.47 3.91
CA ASP A 33 -10.43 0.86 3.32
C ASP A 33 -9.02 1.44 3.44
N PHE A 34 -8.20 1.21 2.41
CA PHE A 34 -6.82 1.73 2.33
C PHE A 34 -6.73 3.26 2.38
N SER A 35 -7.82 4.00 2.13
CA SER A 35 -7.80 5.47 2.20
C SER A 35 -7.92 5.99 3.64
N ARG A 36 -8.38 5.16 4.57
CA ARG A 36 -8.68 5.54 5.96
C ARG A 36 -7.88 4.76 6.99
N GLU A 37 -7.49 3.53 6.66
CA GLU A 37 -6.84 2.62 7.58
C GLU A 37 -5.32 2.58 7.39
N SER A 38 -4.60 2.28 8.47
CA SER A 38 -3.13 2.21 8.48
C SER A 38 -2.60 0.83 8.07
N PRO A 39 -1.31 0.71 7.71
CA PRO A 39 -0.66 -0.59 7.46
C PRO A 39 -0.74 -1.56 8.63
N THR A 40 -0.64 -1.07 9.88
CA THR A 40 -0.82 -1.93 11.07
C THR A 40 -2.29 -2.32 11.25
N GLY A 41 -3.24 -1.43 10.96
CA GLY A 41 -4.66 -1.74 10.89
C GLY A 41 -4.98 -2.85 9.88
N PHE A 42 -4.27 -2.86 8.75
CA PHE A 42 -4.38 -3.93 7.76
C PHE A 42 -3.90 -5.26 8.30
N LEU A 43 -2.74 -5.31 8.98
CA LEU A 43 -2.27 -6.56 9.62
C LEU A 43 -3.28 -7.11 10.64
N ILE A 44 -3.89 -6.23 11.43
CA ILE A 44 -4.97 -6.60 12.37
C ILE A 44 -6.17 -7.18 11.61
N PHE A 45 -6.56 -6.54 10.50
CA PHE A 45 -7.62 -7.04 9.63
C PHE A 45 -7.29 -8.42 9.05
N LEU A 46 -6.06 -8.63 8.54
CA LEU A 46 -5.61 -9.92 8.01
C LEU A 46 -5.64 -11.02 9.07
N GLN A 47 -5.24 -10.69 10.30
CA GLN A 47 -5.23 -11.62 11.41
C GLN A 47 -6.65 -11.98 11.88
N LYS A 48 -7.55 -10.99 12.00
CA LYS A 48 -8.95 -11.22 12.37
C LYS A 48 -9.66 -12.17 11.41
N ASN A 49 -9.26 -12.14 10.14
CA ASN A 49 -9.83 -12.96 9.08
C ASN A 49 -8.96 -14.16 8.70
N LYS A 50 -8.04 -14.61 9.58
CA LYS A 50 -7.11 -15.73 9.32
C LYS A 50 -7.70 -17.06 8.84
N ASN A 51 -9.02 -17.24 9.00
CA ASN A 51 -9.73 -18.42 8.49
C ASN A 51 -9.97 -18.33 6.98
N GLN A 52 -9.97 -17.12 6.42
CA GLN A 52 -9.82 -16.91 4.98
C GLN A 52 -8.35 -17.14 4.61
N LYS A 53 -8.10 -17.70 3.43
CA LYS A 53 -6.74 -18.09 3.05
C LYS A 53 -5.92 -16.93 2.50
N ILE A 54 -6.54 -16.09 1.66
CA ILE A 54 -5.89 -15.04 0.88
C ILE A 54 -6.76 -13.80 0.85
N TYR A 55 -6.12 -12.64 0.98
CA TYR A 55 -6.67 -11.34 0.66
C TYR A 55 -6.15 -10.87 -0.71
N PHE A 56 -7.06 -10.53 -1.62
CA PHE A 56 -6.72 -10.06 -2.95
C PHE A 56 -6.77 -8.55 -3.04
N ILE A 57 -5.64 -7.95 -3.42
CA ILE A 57 -5.57 -6.54 -3.79
C ILE A 57 -5.81 -6.42 -5.28
N ARG A 58 -6.76 -5.55 -5.66
CA ARG A 58 -7.10 -5.32 -7.07
C ARG A 58 -5.98 -4.56 -7.79
N GLU A 59 -5.53 -3.45 -7.21
CA GLU A 59 -4.54 -2.55 -7.78
C GLU A 59 -3.56 -2.08 -6.68
N PRO A 60 -2.26 -1.90 -6.99
CA PRO A 60 -1.31 -1.38 -6.01
C PRO A 60 -1.67 0.03 -5.53
N VAL A 61 -1.52 0.27 -4.23
CA VAL A 61 -1.71 1.56 -3.57
C VAL A 61 -0.35 2.25 -3.40
N VAL A 62 -0.23 3.47 -3.90
CA VAL A 62 1.03 4.24 -3.92
C VAL A 62 1.21 5.03 -2.62
N ASN A 63 2.43 5.07 -2.08
CA ASN A 63 2.82 5.86 -0.90
C ASN A 63 1.94 5.65 0.36
N TRP A 64 1.24 4.52 0.47
CA TRP A 64 0.35 4.24 1.60
C TRP A 64 1.11 3.81 2.86
N VAL A 65 2.17 3.00 2.69
CA VAL A 65 3.14 2.75 3.76
C VAL A 65 4.16 3.89 3.73
N ASN A 66 4.50 4.44 4.90
CA ASN A 66 5.38 5.60 5.05
C ASN A 66 6.31 5.39 6.26
N ASP A 67 7.23 6.33 6.48
CA ASP A 67 8.32 6.24 7.47
C ASP A 67 7.82 5.98 8.89
N GLU A 68 6.70 6.61 9.27
CA GLU A 68 6.12 6.51 10.62
C GLU A 68 5.62 5.09 10.93
N HIS A 69 5.27 4.33 9.89
CA HIS A 69 4.80 2.96 10.03
C HIS A 69 5.93 1.95 10.19
N ILE A 70 7.15 2.25 9.75
CA ILE A 70 8.26 1.29 9.68
C ILE A 70 8.66 0.72 11.04
N PRO A 71 8.82 1.52 12.11
CA PRO A 71 9.18 0.97 13.42
C PRO A 71 8.22 -0.14 13.90
N ALA A 72 6.91 0.10 13.80
CA ALA A 72 5.91 -0.87 14.21
C ALA A 72 5.92 -2.14 13.33
N LEU A 73 6.19 -2.00 12.03
CA LEU A 73 6.31 -3.15 11.13
C LEU A 73 7.59 -3.96 11.40
N ILE A 74 8.69 -3.31 11.77
CA ILE A 74 9.95 -3.96 12.15
C ILE A 74 9.74 -4.82 13.41
N ASP A 75 9.03 -4.30 14.40
CA ASP A 75 8.74 -5.03 15.65
C ASP A 75 7.88 -6.29 15.42
N LEU A 76 7.10 -6.32 14.34
CA LEU A 76 6.22 -7.44 14.00
C LEU A 76 6.90 -8.55 13.20
N LEU A 77 8.14 -8.36 12.71
CA LEU A 77 8.82 -9.32 11.82
C LEU A 77 8.91 -10.75 12.36
N ASP A 78 9.02 -10.90 13.68
CA ASP A 78 9.12 -12.22 14.33
C ASP A 78 7.78 -12.86 14.64
N SER A 79 6.67 -12.15 14.45
CA SER A 79 5.35 -12.68 14.77
C SER A 79 5.03 -13.94 13.95
N GLN A 80 4.76 -15.02 14.69
CA GLN A 80 4.31 -16.32 14.16
C GLN A 80 2.79 -16.44 14.17
N GLU A 81 2.07 -15.39 14.55
CA GLU A 81 0.62 -15.39 14.57
C GLU A 81 0.07 -15.54 13.15
N GLN A 82 -0.81 -16.52 12.95
CA GLN A 82 -1.40 -16.79 11.65
C GLN A 82 -2.29 -15.65 11.16
N CYS A 83 -2.17 -15.33 9.87
CA CYS A 83 -3.05 -14.39 9.17
C CYS A 83 -3.28 -14.83 7.72
N MET A 84 -4.17 -14.11 7.03
CA MET A 84 -4.31 -14.24 5.58
C MET A 84 -3.00 -13.90 4.86
N SER A 85 -2.73 -14.58 3.75
CA SER A 85 -1.69 -14.13 2.81
C SER A 85 -2.24 -13.02 1.91
N VAL A 86 -1.37 -12.11 1.45
CA VAL A 86 -1.76 -11.05 0.51
C VAL A 86 -1.27 -11.38 -0.90
N ALA A 87 -2.13 -11.18 -1.91
CA ALA A 87 -1.77 -11.31 -3.32
C ALA A 87 -2.46 -10.25 -4.19
N LEU A 88 -1.85 -9.87 -5.29
CA LEU A 88 -2.52 -9.15 -6.37
C LEU A 88 -3.46 -10.11 -7.10
N ARG A 89 -4.63 -9.63 -7.53
CA ARG A 89 -5.58 -10.42 -8.33
C ARG A 89 -4.96 -11.01 -9.60
N ALA A 90 -3.96 -10.34 -10.18
CA ALA A 90 -3.22 -10.79 -11.35
C ALA A 90 -2.19 -11.91 -11.06
N SER A 91 -2.01 -12.32 -9.79
CA SER A 91 -1.02 -13.33 -9.46
C SER A 91 -1.40 -14.72 -10.00
N SER A 92 -0.46 -15.36 -10.69
CA SER A 92 -0.60 -16.75 -11.14
C SER A 92 -0.20 -17.77 -10.06
N LYS A 93 0.45 -17.32 -8.98
CA LYS A 93 0.91 -18.14 -7.86
C LYS A 93 0.30 -17.61 -6.57
N ILE A 94 -0.36 -18.49 -5.85
CA ILE A 94 -1.09 -18.15 -4.63
C ILE A 94 -0.50 -18.96 -3.49
N GLN A 95 0.18 -18.27 -2.58
CA GLN A 95 0.59 -18.87 -1.31
C GLN A 95 -0.63 -18.95 -0.39
N MET A 96 -0.90 -20.12 0.18
CA MET A 96 -1.95 -20.29 1.17
C MET A 96 -1.37 -20.15 2.58
N GLY A 97 -1.94 -19.24 3.36
CA GLY A 97 -1.53 -18.99 4.73
C GLY A 97 -0.26 -18.16 4.84
N SER A 98 -0.21 -17.37 5.90
CA SER A 98 0.92 -16.50 6.24
C SER A 98 0.97 -16.25 7.74
N THR A 99 1.96 -15.48 8.16
CA THR A 99 2.05 -14.95 9.52
C THR A 99 2.06 -13.43 9.48
N VAL A 100 1.68 -12.80 10.59
CA VAL A 100 1.75 -11.35 10.73
C VAL A 100 3.16 -10.83 10.41
N GLY A 101 4.22 -11.56 10.79
CA GLY A 101 5.59 -11.18 10.45
C GLY A 101 5.92 -11.23 8.96
N ASN A 102 5.43 -12.23 8.22
CA ASN A 102 5.61 -12.29 6.77
C ASN A 102 4.89 -11.13 6.06
N GLU A 103 3.67 -10.80 6.47
CA GLU A 103 2.92 -9.69 5.87
C GLU A 103 3.46 -8.31 6.27
N ALA A 104 3.98 -8.17 7.50
CA ALA A 104 4.67 -6.95 7.93
C ALA A 104 5.89 -6.67 7.04
N ALA A 105 6.67 -7.70 6.74
CA ALA A 105 7.78 -7.58 5.83
C ALA A 105 7.34 -7.28 4.38
N PHE A 106 6.19 -7.80 3.96
CA PHE A 106 5.65 -7.48 2.64
C PHE A 106 5.22 -6.01 2.53
N LEU A 107 4.66 -5.44 3.60
CA LEU A 107 4.39 -4.00 3.71
C LEU A 107 5.68 -3.17 3.66
N ILE A 108 6.74 -3.59 4.37
CA ILE A 108 8.06 -2.93 4.31
C ILE A 108 8.63 -3.00 2.89
N SER A 109 8.47 -4.12 2.19
CA SER A 109 8.85 -4.22 0.78
C SER A 109 8.06 -3.22 -0.09
N GLY A 110 6.76 -3.06 0.18
CA GLY A 110 5.90 -2.07 -0.47
C GLY A 110 6.40 -0.64 -0.26
N TYR A 111 6.76 -0.30 0.97
CA TYR A 111 7.35 0.99 1.32
C TYR A 111 8.63 1.27 0.53
N ARG A 112 9.58 0.32 0.53
CA ARG A 112 10.84 0.44 -0.22
C ARG A 112 10.63 0.67 -1.72
N ALA A 113 9.54 0.14 -2.27
CA ALA A 113 9.17 0.28 -3.67
C ALA A 113 8.27 1.52 -3.96
N GLY A 114 7.82 2.24 -2.94
CA GLY A 114 6.86 3.34 -3.07
C GLY A 114 5.42 2.91 -3.41
N LYS A 115 5.12 1.61 -3.43
CA LYS A 115 3.79 1.07 -3.72
C LYS A 115 3.57 -0.28 -3.04
N PHE A 116 2.36 -0.53 -2.58
CA PHE A 116 1.97 -1.80 -1.98
C PHE A 116 0.80 -2.44 -2.74
N PRO A 117 0.87 -3.73 -3.09
CA PRO A 117 2.02 -4.63 -3.01
C PRO A 117 3.20 -4.25 -3.92
N ALA A 118 4.43 -4.54 -3.48
CA ALA A 118 5.63 -4.42 -4.33
C ALA A 118 5.75 -5.57 -5.34
N ASN A 119 5.39 -6.78 -4.92
CA ASN A 119 5.37 -7.99 -5.74
C ASN A 119 3.93 -8.53 -5.87
N VAL A 120 3.70 -9.46 -6.79
CA VAL A 120 2.36 -10.01 -7.04
C VAL A 120 1.80 -10.85 -5.90
N ASN A 121 2.63 -11.31 -4.96
CA ASN A 121 2.18 -12.02 -3.76
C ASN A 121 3.20 -11.91 -2.62
N SER A 122 2.68 -12.05 -1.40
CA SER A 122 3.45 -12.29 -0.18
C SER A 122 4.18 -13.64 -0.25
N ARG A 123 5.26 -13.77 0.51
CA ARG A 123 6.06 -15.00 0.62
C ARG A 123 6.41 -15.32 2.06
N VAL A 124 6.65 -16.59 2.36
CA VAL A 124 7.33 -16.98 3.61
C VAL A 124 8.76 -16.44 3.60
N LEU A 125 9.19 -15.85 4.71
CA LEU A 125 10.54 -15.33 4.88
C LEU A 125 11.40 -16.27 5.71
N SER A 126 12.68 -16.37 5.33
CA SER A 126 13.70 -16.98 6.17
C SER A 126 14.16 -15.99 7.26
N GLU A 127 14.91 -16.48 8.24
CA GLU A 127 15.50 -15.60 9.26
C GLU A 127 16.56 -14.67 8.65
N GLU A 128 17.27 -15.11 7.61
CA GLU A 128 18.19 -14.27 6.85
C GLU A 128 17.45 -13.09 6.20
N ASP A 129 16.30 -13.33 5.57
CA ASP A 129 15.47 -12.26 4.99
C ASP A 129 15.06 -11.22 6.03
N LYS A 130 14.61 -11.67 7.22
CA LYS A 130 14.20 -10.76 8.30
C LYS A 130 15.40 -9.97 8.84
N ASN A 131 16.55 -10.62 8.98
CA ASN A 131 17.78 -9.97 9.44
C ASN A 131 18.27 -8.91 8.47
N GLU A 132 18.14 -9.16 7.16
CA GLU A 132 18.40 -8.17 6.12
C GLU A 132 17.48 -6.96 6.28
N ILE A 133 16.19 -7.18 6.54
CA ILE A 133 15.24 -6.09 6.78
C ILE A 133 15.64 -5.24 7.98
N ARG A 134 16.02 -5.88 9.10
CA ARG A 134 16.50 -5.17 10.30
C ARG A 134 17.79 -4.40 10.06
N ALA A 135 18.73 -4.98 9.30
CA ALA A 135 20.00 -4.35 8.99
C ALA A 135 19.79 -3.07 8.16
N TRP A 136 18.93 -3.14 7.16
CA TRP A 136 18.50 -1.97 6.38
C TRP A 136 17.90 -0.87 7.25
N TRP A 137 17.00 -1.24 8.18
CA TRP A 137 16.37 -0.25 9.05
C TRP A 137 17.41 0.44 9.96
N ARG A 138 18.34 -0.33 10.52
CA ARG A 138 19.47 0.22 11.30
C ARG A 138 20.35 1.17 10.49
N GLU A 139 20.60 0.88 9.22
CA GLU A 139 21.37 1.75 8.33
C GLU A 139 20.68 3.11 8.11
N ILE A 140 19.37 3.10 7.87
CA ILE A 140 18.57 4.32 7.75
C ILE A 140 18.66 5.17 9.02
N GLN A 141 18.46 4.55 10.18
CA GLN A 141 18.52 5.21 11.48
C GLN A 141 19.91 5.81 11.77
N THR A 142 20.97 5.09 11.39
CA THR A 142 22.35 5.51 11.67
C THR A 142 22.78 6.68 10.79
N ASN A 143 22.35 6.69 9.54
CA ASN A 143 22.81 7.66 8.55
C ASN A 143 21.94 8.93 8.48
N ASN A 144 20.93 9.09 9.35
CA ASN A 144 19.92 10.16 9.26
C ASN A 144 19.34 10.30 7.84
N ILE A 145 19.22 9.18 7.12
CA ILE A 145 18.68 9.19 5.76
C ILE A 145 17.16 9.29 5.90
N VAL A 146 16.57 10.37 5.38
CA VAL A 146 15.12 10.41 5.14
C VAL A 146 14.85 9.48 3.95
N PRO A 147 14.15 8.35 4.11
CA PRO A 147 13.90 7.46 2.99
C PRO A 147 12.85 8.12 2.10
N ILE A 148 13.30 8.64 0.96
CA ILE A 148 12.41 9.33 0.03
C ILE A 148 11.54 8.28 -0.67
N SER A 149 10.32 8.07 -0.20
CA SER A 149 9.33 7.31 -0.96
C SER A 149 9.00 8.07 -2.24
N GLY A 150 9.36 7.51 -3.41
CA GLY A 150 8.75 7.89 -4.69
C GLY A 150 9.46 8.94 -5.57
N VAL A 151 10.77 9.19 -5.46
CA VAL A 151 11.47 10.05 -6.45
C VAL A 151 12.12 9.22 -7.55
N PHE A 152 11.45 9.17 -8.71
CA PHE A 152 12.07 8.87 -10.00
C PHE A 152 12.59 10.19 -10.62
N ASN A 153 13.93 10.34 -10.74
CA ASN A 153 14.69 11.39 -11.45
C ASN A 153 14.50 12.85 -10.96
N THR A 154 15.53 13.54 -10.46
CA THR A 154 16.68 14.05 -11.22
C THR A 154 17.87 14.28 -10.27
N LEU A 155 19.04 13.77 -10.66
CA LEU A 155 20.30 14.03 -9.95
C LEU A 155 20.82 15.44 -10.27
N ASP A 156 20.91 16.31 -9.27
CA ASP A 156 21.98 17.30 -9.18
C ASP A 156 23.15 16.65 -8.42
N LEU A 157 24.21 16.34 -9.16
CA LEU A 157 25.43 15.68 -8.65
C LEU A 157 26.46 16.67 -8.09
N SER A 158 26.14 17.95 -7.91
CA SER A 158 27.18 18.92 -7.59
C SER A 158 27.61 18.95 -6.12
N HIS A 159 26.75 18.61 -5.16
CA HIS A 159 27.11 18.74 -3.74
C HIS A 159 26.43 17.68 -2.86
N ASN A 160 27.25 16.84 -2.21
CA ASN A 160 26.93 15.83 -1.17
C ASN A 160 26.73 14.38 -1.70
N PRO A 161 27.54 13.39 -1.26
CA PRO A 161 27.41 12.01 -1.74
C PRO A 161 26.25 11.32 -1.01
N ILE A 162 25.01 11.57 -1.43
CA ILE A 162 23.88 10.72 -1.09
C ILE A 162 24.10 9.39 -1.81
N ARG A 163 24.54 8.36 -1.08
CA ARG A 163 24.63 6.99 -1.57
C ARG A 163 23.21 6.46 -1.74
N ILE A 164 22.67 6.59 -2.96
CA ILE A 164 21.40 5.95 -3.32
C ILE A 164 21.65 4.44 -3.41
N LEU A 165 21.14 3.69 -2.43
CA LEU A 165 21.12 2.23 -2.46
C LEU A 165 20.06 1.78 -3.48
N ILE A 166 20.49 1.61 -4.73
CA ILE A 166 19.67 0.97 -5.77
C ILE A 166 19.63 -0.53 -5.46
N TRP A 167 18.47 -1.03 -5.03
CA TRP A 167 18.25 -2.45 -4.79
C TRP A 167 18.11 -3.19 -6.13
N PRO A 168 18.82 -4.31 -6.36
CA PRO A 168 18.55 -5.16 -7.50
C PRO A 168 17.21 -5.86 -7.26
N THR A 169 16.16 -5.45 -7.99
CA THR A 169 14.97 -6.29 -8.16
C THR A 169 15.43 -7.62 -8.71
N GLY A 170 15.21 -8.70 -7.94
CA GLY A 170 15.81 -10.01 -8.15
C GLY A 170 15.87 -10.44 -9.62
N LEU A 171 17.11 -10.65 -10.08
CA LEU A 171 17.41 -11.56 -11.18
C LEU A 171 16.85 -12.93 -10.80
N GLN A 172 15.79 -13.35 -11.48
CA GLN A 172 15.39 -14.75 -11.54
C GLN A 172 16.58 -15.53 -12.12
N LYS A 173 17.29 -16.26 -11.27
CA LYS A 173 18.14 -17.38 -11.68
C LYS A 173 17.33 -18.66 -11.46
N GLY A 174 17.09 -19.40 -12.54
CA GLY A 174 16.50 -20.74 -12.53
C GLY A 174 15.32 -20.86 -13.46
#